data_AF-A0A1S1LZI9-F1
#
_entry.id   AF-A0A1S1LZI9-F1
#
_cell.length_a   1.000
_cell.length_b   1.000
_cell.length_c   1.000
_cell.angle_alpha   90.00
_cell.angle_beta   90.00
_cell.angle_gamma   90.00
#
_symmetry.space_group_name_H-M   'P 1'
#
loop_
_entity.id
_entity.type
_entity.pdbx_description
1 polymer ?
#
loop_
_entity_poly.entity_id
_entity_poly.type
_entity_poly.pdbx_seq_one_letter_code
_entity_poly.pdbx_strand_id
1 'polypeptide(L)'
;MTATLEKEVTAPAPLDGEVADRRSKFRKLTAETAKDPYAERAFLASKLAVLQSHPELSAATRREAEETLAEAAGVADIAELAAGITPPPGGVGYGMFYTNSFRTRFARGTSFYYEIVCPHQPGGNVADYLYLTATNRAQKGVEAFVSYHAQDIARFKVFDWARSDHWQTDIPFANLTAYLRSTSSHGWGLQTLLVWNQSFEIAPNRWRNEVLLHNRAANRWDLVYRFDYQSTTAEQTSGWVGSWGPIVETFQNSYTNTRWLGFLNTMLVGRDAAGTWGQWALLRAADSTIRNDGHGFSPLFLDPNYSFVVKS
;
A
#
# COMPACT_ATOMS: atom_id res chain seq x y z
N MET A 1 -6.10 16.42 -37.58
CA MET A 1 -6.28 15.00 -37.21
C MET A 1 -6.52 14.94 -35.72
N THR A 2 -7.79 14.85 -35.32
CA THR A 2 -8.21 14.67 -33.93
C THR A 2 -7.89 13.23 -33.55
N ALA A 3 -6.84 13.02 -32.76
CA ALA A 3 -6.60 11.74 -32.14
C ALA A 3 -7.77 11.47 -31.18
N THR A 4 -8.65 10.56 -31.57
CA THR A 4 -9.63 9.97 -30.66
C THR A 4 -8.84 9.34 -29.53
N LEU A 5 -8.82 10.00 -28.36
CA LEU A 5 -8.31 9.39 -27.13
C LEU A 5 -9.11 8.10 -26.94
N GLU A 6 -8.47 6.95 -27.15
CA GLU A 6 -9.01 5.67 -26.75
C GLU A 6 -9.48 5.84 -25.30
N LYS A 7 -10.76 5.57 -25.06
CA LYS A 7 -11.41 5.69 -23.75
C LYS A 7 -10.52 4.93 -22.76
N GLU A 8 -9.84 5.67 -21.86
CA GLU A 8 -8.79 5.08 -21.02
C GLU A 8 -9.35 3.87 -20.27
N VAL A 9 -8.59 2.79 -20.30
CA VAL A 9 -8.93 1.47 -19.73
C VAL A 9 -8.87 1.47 -18.18
N THR A 10 -8.72 2.65 -17.57
CA THR A 10 -8.62 2.82 -16.11
C THR A 10 -9.92 2.46 -15.39
N ALA A 11 -9.82 2.09 -14.12
CA ALA A 11 -11.01 1.88 -13.29
C ALA A 11 -11.76 3.21 -13.12
N PRO A 12 -13.09 3.19 -12.94
CA PRO A 12 -13.84 4.41 -12.64
C PRO A 12 -13.29 5.06 -11.35
N ALA A 13 -13.36 6.39 -11.26
CA ALA A 13 -12.95 7.10 -10.05
C ALA A 13 -13.77 6.61 -8.83
N PRO A 14 -13.11 6.29 -7.69
CA PRO A 14 -13.79 5.79 -6.50
C PRO A 14 -14.65 6.87 -5.83
N LEU A 15 -14.32 8.14 -6.08
CA LEU A 15 -15.05 9.33 -5.67
C LEU A 15 -15.05 10.32 -6.83
N ASP A 16 -16.04 11.22 -6.85
CA ASP A 16 -16.11 12.31 -7.82
C ASP A 16 -14.82 13.13 -7.85
N GLY A 17 -14.44 13.56 -9.05
CA GLY A 17 -13.26 14.39 -9.27
C GLY A 17 -12.56 14.06 -10.57
N GLU A 18 -12.06 15.08 -11.24
CA GLU A 18 -11.24 14.91 -12.43
C GLU A 18 -9.89 14.25 -12.10
N VAL A 19 -9.23 13.67 -13.10
CA VAL A 19 -7.85 13.19 -12.97
C VAL A 19 -6.91 14.19 -13.63
N ALA A 20 -5.87 14.61 -12.93
CA ALA A 20 -4.80 15.45 -13.46
C ALA A 20 -3.44 14.76 -13.33
N ASP A 21 -2.64 14.80 -14.39
CA ASP A 21 -1.28 14.24 -14.35
C ASP A 21 -0.33 15.15 -13.57
N ARG A 22 0.17 14.67 -12.43
CA ARG A 22 1.15 15.37 -11.58
C ARG A 22 2.45 14.59 -11.40
N ARG A 23 2.70 13.56 -12.21
CA ARG A 23 3.88 12.70 -12.10
C ARG A 23 5.19 13.50 -12.13
N SER A 24 5.30 14.51 -13.00
CA SER A 24 6.49 15.37 -13.07
C SER A 24 6.74 16.15 -11.78
N LYS A 25 5.68 16.63 -11.11
CA LYS A 25 5.80 17.33 -9.83
C LYS A 25 6.29 16.37 -8.74
N PHE A 26 5.68 15.19 -8.64
CA PHE A 26 6.05 14.21 -7.61
C PHE A 26 7.44 13.61 -7.83
N ARG A 27 7.86 13.41 -9.09
CA ARG A 27 9.24 13.02 -9.42
C ARG A 27 10.25 14.06 -8.96
N LYS A 28 9.97 15.35 -9.20
CA LYS A 28 10.84 16.45 -8.75
C LYS A 28 10.96 16.45 -7.21
N LEU A 29 9.84 16.41 -6.50
CA LEU A 29 9.82 16.39 -5.04
C LEU A 29 10.56 15.16 -4.47
N THR A 30 10.41 13.99 -5.10
CA THR A 30 11.12 12.78 -4.70
C THR A 30 12.63 12.93 -4.88
N ALA A 31 13.07 13.52 -6.00
CA ALA A 31 14.49 13.77 -6.26
C ALA A 31 15.12 14.80 -5.30
N GLU A 32 14.33 15.75 -4.80
CA GLU A 32 14.75 16.74 -3.80
C GLU A 32 14.77 16.19 -2.37
N THR A 33 14.12 15.03 -2.14
CA THR A 33 14.03 14.43 -0.81
C THR A 33 15.21 13.48 -0.58
N ALA A 34 15.92 13.67 0.54
CA ALA A 34 17.03 12.80 0.92
C ALA A 34 16.55 11.35 1.08
N LYS A 35 17.21 10.42 0.39
CA LYS A 35 16.93 8.99 0.49
C LYS A 35 17.33 8.46 1.85
N ASP A 36 16.56 7.49 2.33
CA ASP A 36 16.85 6.73 3.55
C ASP A 36 16.90 5.23 3.20
N PRO A 37 18.10 4.70 2.85
CA PRO A 37 18.25 3.30 2.48
C PRO A 37 17.99 2.35 3.65
N TYR A 38 18.13 2.80 4.90
CA TYR A 38 17.83 1.97 6.07
C TYR A 38 16.33 1.78 6.24
N ALA A 39 15.53 2.84 6.09
CA ALA A 39 14.07 2.73 6.07
C ALA A 39 13.58 1.83 4.92
N GLU A 40 14.18 1.95 3.75
CA GLU A 40 13.85 1.11 2.58
C GLU A 40 14.13 -0.37 2.84
N ARG A 41 15.30 -0.69 3.40
CA ARG A 41 15.64 -2.06 3.78
C ARG A 41 14.75 -2.57 4.92
N ALA A 42 14.43 -1.72 5.91
CA ALA A 42 13.52 -2.07 7.00
C ALA A 42 12.13 -2.43 6.48
N PHE A 43 11.58 -1.67 5.52
CA PHE A 43 10.33 -2.01 4.86
C PHE A 43 10.36 -3.38 4.18
N LEU A 44 11.46 -3.74 3.50
CA LEU A 44 11.58 -5.07 2.89
C LEU A 44 11.72 -6.18 3.95
N ALA A 45 12.37 -5.89 5.08
CA ALA A 45 12.43 -6.81 6.20
C ALA A 45 11.05 -7.02 6.87
N SER A 46 10.18 -5.99 6.97
CA SER A 46 8.79 -6.21 7.44
C SER A 46 8.03 -7.14 6.51
N LYS A 47 8.24 -7.02 5.20
CA LYS A 47 7.67 -7.94 4.20
C LYS A 47 8.14 -9.39 4.40
N LEU A 48 9.41 -9.59 4.76
CA LEU A 48 9.89 -10.92 5.14
C LEU A 48 9.15 -11.48 6.36
N ALA A 49 8.90 -10.67 7.39
CA ALA A 49 8.12 -11.11 8.56
C ALA A 49 6.67 -11.49 8.19
N VAL A 50 6.01 -10.70 7.32
CA VAL A 50 4.68 -11.02 6.79
C VAL A 50 4.69 -12.33 6.00
N LEU A 51 5.68 -12.51 5.14
CA LEU A 51 5.87 -13.74 4.35
C LEU A 51 6.06 -14.98 5.26
N GLN A 52 6.94 -14.88 6.25
CA GLN A 52 7.29 -15.99 7.15
C GLN A 52 6.11 -16.43 8.03
N SER A 53 5.20 -15.51 8.32
CA SER A 53 4.01 -15.78 9.12
C SER A 53 2.77 -16.08 8.26
N HIS A 54 2.90 -16.11 6.93
CA HIS A 54 1.78 -16.41 6.05
C HIS A 54 1.35 -17.89 6.21
N PRO A 55 0.08 -18.16 6.59
CA PRO A 55 -0.34 -19.51 7.01
C PRO A 55 -0.44 -20.51 5.85
N GLU A 56 -0.72 -20.03 4.63
CA GLU A 56 -1.14 -20.88 3.50
C GLU A 56 -0.12 -20.98 2.36
N LEU A 57 1.15 -20.58 2.56
CA LEU A 57 2.18 -20.71 1.51
C LEU A 57 2.89 -22.05 1.56
N SER A 58 3.05 -22.66 0.38
CA SER A 58 3.92 -23.83 0.21
C SER A 58 5.39 -23.47 0.48
N ALA A 59 6.21 -24.46 0.82
CA ALA A 59 7.64 -24.26 1.02
C ALA A 59 8.36 -23.74 -0.25
N ALA A 60 7.92 -24.18 -1.44
CA ALA A 60 8.47 -23.72 -2.71
C ALA A 60 8.13 -22.25 -2.97
N THR A 61 6.85 -21.89 -2.85
CA THR A 61 6.39 -20.49 -3.02
C THR A 61 7.05 -19.55 -2.02
N ARG A 62 7.30 -20.02 -0.80
CA ARG A 62 8.01 -19.24 0.22
C ARG A 62 9.46 -18.97 -0.17
N ARG A 63 10.16 -19.97 -0.71
CA ARG A 63 11.54 -19.79 -1.19
C ARG A 63 11.62 -18.80 -2.35
N GLU A 64 10.74 -18.92 -3.33
CA GLU A 64 10.65 -17.96 -4.46
C GLU A 64 10.35 -16.54 -3.97
N ALA A 65 9.49 -16.42 -2.94
CA ALA A 65 9.17 -15.14 -2.32
C ALA A 65 10.35 -14.54 -1.55
N GLU A 66 11.13 -15.36 -0.85
CA GLU A 66 12.37 -14.97 -0.18
C GLU A 66 13.41 -14.47 -1.19
N GLU A 67 13.58 -15.16 -2.31
CA GLU A 67 14.45 -14.75 -3.42
C GLU A 67 14.01 -13.39 -4.01
N THR A 68 12.71 -13.21 -4.22
CA THR A 68 12.14 -11.92 -4.70
C THR A 68 12.45 -10.77 -3.73
N LEU A 69 12.38 -11.01 -2.41
CA LEU A 69 12.68 -10.00 -1.40
C LEU A 69 14.18 -9.67 -1.34
N ALA A 70 15.05 -10.68 -1.46
CA ALA A 70 16.49 -10.47 -1.51
C ALA A 70 16.89 -9.65 -2.74
N GLU A 71 16.33 -9.98 -3.92
CA GLU A 71 16.53 -9.22 -5.15
C GLU A 71 16.06 -7.77 -5.00
N ALA A 72 14.86 -7.56 -4.47
CA ALA A 72 14.30 -6.22 -4.25
C ALA A 72 15.13 -5.37 -3.27
N ALA A 73 15.80 -6.02 -2.31
CA ALA A 73 16.71 -5.37 -1.36
C ALA A 73 18.12 -5.17 -1.91
N GLY A 74 18.45 -5.76 -3.07
CA GLY A 74 19.80 -5.72 -3.64
C GLY A 74 20.84 -6.45 -2.80
N VAL A 75 20.44 -7.52 -2.09
CA VAL A 75 21.30 -8.33 -1.21
C VAL A 75 21.45 -9.75 -1.76
N ALA A 76 22.46 -10.49 -1.29
CA ALA A 76 22.72 -11.83 -1.80
C ALA A 76 21.67 -12.86 -1.36
N ASP A 77 21.16 -12.73 -0.14
CA ASP A 77 20.15 -13.63 0.43
C ASP A 77 19.31 -12.96 1.53
N ILE A 78 18.30 -13.67 2.02
CA ILE A 78 17.41 -13.18 3.08
C ILE A 78 18.06 -13.05 4.45
N ALA A 79 19.17 -13.76 4.70
CA ALA A 79 19.89 -13.67 5.97
C ALA A 79 20.62 -12.34 6.04
N GLU A 80 21.17 -11.88 4.92
CA GLU A 80 21.70 -10.53 4.79
C GLU A 80 20.59 -9.50 5.00
N LEU A 81 19.42 -9.62 4.36
CA LEU A 81 18.29 -8.70 4.58
C LEU A 81 17.96 -8.55 6.07
N ALA A 82 17.88 -9.66 6.80
CA ALA A 82 17.57 -9.69 8.23
C ALA A 82 18.69 -9.15 9.14
N ALA A 83 19.97 -9.42 8.82
CA ALA A 83 21.11 -9.11 9.70
C ALA A 83 21.37 -7.61 9.91
N GLY A 84 20.84 -6.75 9.04
CA GLY A 84 21.08 -5.30 9.07
C GLY A 84 19.99 -4.46 9.73
N ILE A 85 18.89 -5.07 10.20
CA ILE A 85 17.70 -4.34 10.68
C ILE A 85 17.58 -4.49 12.20
N THR A 86 17.78 -3.38 12.91
CA THR A 86 17.59 -3.28 14.36
C THR A 86 16.71 -2.06 14.64
N PRO A 87 15.62 -2.21 15.40
CA PRO A 87 15.09 -3.47 15.94
C PRO A 87 14.53 -4.39 14.84
N PRO A 88 14.45 -5.72 15.07
CA PRO A 88 13.88 -6.62 14.08
C PRO A 88 12.41 -6.25 13.82
N PRO A 89 11.89 -6.50 12.60
CA PRO A 89 10.47 -6.29 12.33
C PRO A 89 9.61 -7.08 13.32
N GLY A 90 8.70 -6.38 14.00
CA GLY A 90 7.73 -6.97 14.91
C GLY A 90 6.69 -7.80 14.17
N GLY A 91 6.36 -7.41 12.93
CA GLY A 91 5.31 -8.05 12.13
C GLY A 91 4.12 -7.12 11.93
N VAL A 92 2.91 -7.66 12.04
CA VAL A 92 1.66 -6.93 11.83
C VAL A 92 1.09 -6.49 13.17
N GLY A 93 1.20 -5.19 13.46
CA GLY A 93 0.54 -4.60 14.62
C GLY A 93 -0.97 -4.76 14.56
N TYR A 94 -1.58 -4.47 13.41
CA TYR A 94 -3.00 -4.73 13.14
C TYR A 94 -3.31 -4.59 11.65
N GLY A 95 -4.21 -5.39 11.10
CA GLY A 95 -4.80 -5.10 9.79
C GLY A 95 -5.45 -6.28 9.09
N MET A 96 -5.70 -6.10 7.80
CA MET A 96 -6.52 -6.99 6.99
C MET A 96 -5.68 -7.78 5.99
N PHE A 97 -5.93 -9.08 5.89
CA PHE A 97 -5.37 -9.97 4.88
C PHE A 97 -6.48 -10.50 3.99
N TYR A 98 -6.26 -10.52 2.68
CA TYR A 98 -7.23 -11.09 1.75
C TYR A 98 -7.26 -12.61 1.89
N THR A 99 -8.45 -13.19 1.75
CA THR A 99 -8.57 -14.62 1.51
C THR A 99 -7.91 -14.97 0.17
N ASN A 100 -7.33 -16.17 0.06
CA ASN A 100 -6.67 -16.61 -1.17
C ASN A 100 -7.61 -16.57 -2.39
N SER A 101 -8.88 -16.93 -2.20
CA SER A 101 -9.89 -16.89 -3.28
C SER A 101 -10.22 -15.47 -3.71
N PHE A 102 -10.30 -14.51 -2.78
CA PHE A 102 -10.56 -13.12 -3.12
C PHE A 102 -9.36 -12.42 -3.76
N ARG A 103 -8.16 -12.70 -3.25
CA ARG A 103 -6.90 -12.14 -3.73
C ARG A 103 -6.75 -12.37 -5.24
N THR A 104 -7.05 -13.57 -5.72
CA THR A 104 -6.93 -13.91 -7.14
C THR A 104 -8.19 -13.65 -7.97
N ARG A 105 -9.27 -13.14 -7.36
CA ARG A 105 -10.56 -12.88 -8.03
C ARG A 105 -10.53 -11.59 -8.87
N PHE A 106 -9.71 -11.58 -9.90
CA PHE A 106 -9.69 -10.62 -11.00
C PHE A 106 -9.06 -11.28 -12.23
N ALA A 107 -9.23 -10.68 -13.41
CA ALA A 107 -8.57 -11.18 -14.62
C ALA A 107 -7.66 -10.11 -15.22
N ARG A 108 -8.21 -8.98 -15.64
CA ARG A 108 -7.49 -7.98 -16.44
C ARG A 108 -7.15 -6.71 -15.68
N GLY A 109 -7.38 -6.71 -14.37
CA GLY A 109 -7.08 -5.57 -13.52
C GLY A 109 -7.72 -5.61 -12.15
N THR A 110 -7.11 -4.87 -11.24
CA THR A 110 -7.57 -4.67 -9.87
C THR A 110 -7.25 -3.24 -9.45
N SER A 111 -8.17 -2.62 -8.73
CA SER A 111 -8.08 -1.23 -8.30
C SER A 111 -8.57 -1.13 -6.87
N PHE A 112 -7.90 -0.30 -6.10
CA PHE A 112 -7.95 -0.26 -4.64
C PHE A 112 -7.97 1.18 -4.15
N TYR A 113 -8.99 1.54 -3.41
CA TYR A 113 -9.16 2.86 -2.79
C TYR A 113 -9.19 2.70 -1.27
N TYR A 114 -8.56 3.64 -0.57
CA TYR A 114 -8.45 3.62 0.88
C TYR A 114 -8.04 4.99 1.40
N GLU A 115 -8.43 5.27 2.64
CA GLU A 115 -8.00 6.46 3.37
C GLU A 115 -7.05 6.04 4.47
N ILE A 116 -5.79 6.46 4.40
CA ILE A 116 -4.82 6.20 5.45
C ILE A 116 -5.06 7.19 6.58
N VAL A 117 -5.34 6.71 7.79
CA VAL A 117 -5.38 7.51 9.02
C VAL A 117 -3.95 7.69 9.51
N CYS A 118 -3.37 8.86 9.23
CA CYS A 118 -1.95 9.12 9.39
C CYS A 118 -1.71 10.52 9.99
N PRO A 119 -1.41 10.64 11.29
CA PRO A 119 -1.02 11.90 11.92
C PRO A 119 0.33 12.37 11.39
N HIS A 120 0.63 13.67 11.51
CA HIS A 120 1.87 14.24 10.98
C HIS A 120 3.14 13.64 11.62
N GLN A 121 3.04 13.31 12.91
CA GLN A 121 4.02 12.56 13.70
C GLN A 121 3.28 11.44 14.43
N PRO A 122 3.94 10.31 14.72
CA PRO A 122 3.27 9.15 15.28
C PRO A 122 2.96 9.31 16.78
N GLY A 123 3.72 10.13 17.52
CA GLY A 123 3.54 10.29 18.97
C GLY A 123 3.94 9.06 19.77
N GLY A 124 3.66 9.07 21.07
CA GLY A 124 3.91 7.93 21.96
C GLY A 124 5.37 7.51 22.04
N ASN A 125 5.61 6.22 22.15
CA ASN A 125 6.94 5.60 22.21
C ASN A 125 7.44 5.08 20.84
N VAL A 126 7.02 5.68 19.72
CA VAL A 126 7.58 5.29 18.40
C VAL A 126 9.03 5.76 18.32
N ALA A 127 9.97 4.82 18.49
CA ALA A 127 11.41 5.11 18.50
C ALA A 127 12.11 4.72 17.19
N ASP A 128 11.41 4.01 16.29
CA ASP A 128 11.99 3.44 15.08
C ASP A 128 10.93 3.40 13.95
N TYR A 129 11.00 2.45 13.03
CA TYR A 129 10.09 2.37 11.89
C TYR A 129 8.64 1.97 12.25
N LEU A 130 7.71 2.50 11.48
CA LEU A 130 6.29 2.13 11.49
C LEU A 130 5.70 2.42 10.11
N TYR A 131 5.09 1.42 9.48
CA TYR A 131 4.54 1.57 8.13
C TYR A 131 3.02 1.33 8.11
N LEU A 132 2.30 2.16 7.37
CA LEU A 132 0.89 1.97 7.05
C LEU A 132 0.79 1.70 5.56
N THR A 133 0.64 0.44 5.18
CA THR A 133 0.69 -0.02 3.78
C THR A 133 -0.52 -0.85 3.40
N ALA A 134 -0.73 -1.02 2.09
CA ALA A 134 -1.75 -1.88 1.52
C ALA A 134 -1.40 -2.26 0.08
N THR A 135 -1.89 -3.43 -0.36
CA THR A 135 -1.82 -3.85 -1.77
C THR A 135 -3.19 -3.92 -2.42
N ASN A 136 -3.21 -3.77 -3.74
CA ASN A 136 -4.42 -3.88 -4.56
C ASN A 136 -4.72 -5.32 -5.02
N ARG A 137 -4.09 -6.34 -4.43
CA ARG A 137 -4.14 -7.79 -4.77
C ARG A 137 -3.18 -8.29 -5.85
N ALA A 138 -2.66 -7.42 -6.72
CA ALA A 138 -1.77 -7.84 -7.81
C ALA A 138 -0.36 -8.17 -7.30
N GLN A 139 0.20 -9.30 -7.75
CA GLN A 139 1.56 -9.75 -7.40
C GLN A 139 2.63 -8.75 -7.80
N LYS A 140 2.49 -8.12 -8.97
CA LYS A 140 3.41 -7.07 -9.45
C LYS A 140 2.76 -5.69 -9.33
N GLY A 141 1.90 -5.50 -8.34
CA GLY A 141 1.21 -4.24 -8.09
C GLY A 141 2.07 -3.22 -7.35
N VAL A 142 1.42 -2.18 -6.84
CA VAL A 142 2.05 -1.10 -6.06
C VAL A 142 1.62 -1.12 -4.61
N GLU A 143 2.54 -0.78 -3.74
CA GLU A 143 2.25 -0.34 -2.37
C GLU A 143 2.49 1.17 -2.28
N ALA A 144 1.41 1.90 -2.02
CA ALA A 144 1.47 3.32 -1.69
C ALA A 144 1.19 3.47 -0.19
N PHE A 145 2.14 4.01 0.54
CA PHE A 145 2.16 3.83 2.00
C PHE A 145 2.67 5.05 2.73
N VAL A 146 2.36 5.11 4.02
CA VAL A 146 2.93 6.11 4.93
C VAL A 146 4.00 5.46 5.78
N SER A 147 5.14 6.15 5.87
CA SER A 147 6.31 5.77 6.65
C SER A 147 6.52 6.76 7.79
N TYR A 148 6.80 6.22 8.96
CA TYR A 148 7.38 6.94 10.09
C TYR A 148 8.75 6.34 10.43
N HIS A 149 9.66 7.21 10.83
CA HIS A 149 10.90 6.84 11.50
C HIS A 149 10.97 7.64 12.82
N ALA A 150 10.98 6.94 13.95
CA ALA A 150 10.91 7.55 15.26
C ALA A 150 9.78 8.59 15.37
N GLN A 151 10.09 9.81 15.81
CA GLN A 151 9.13 10.92 15.92
C GLN A 151 9.19 11.88 14.73
N ASP A 152 9.84 11.50 13.63
CA ASP A 152 9.96 12.36 12.46
C ASP A 152 8.62 12.59 11.77
N ILE A 153 8.61 13.60 10.89
CA ILE A 153 7.47 13.88 10.03
C ILE A 153 7.24 12.70 9.09
N ALA A 154 5.99 12.27 8.99
CA ALA A 154 5.59 11.17 8.12
C ALA A 154 5.95 11.43 6.65
N ARG A 155 6.23 10.36 5.91
CA ARG A 155 6.53 10.40 4.47
C ARG A 155 5.56 9.51 3.71
N PHE A 156 5.07 9.98 2.58
CA PHE A 156 4.33 9.14 1.63
C PHE A 156 5.31 8.53 0.64
N LYS A 157 5.26 7.20 0.48
CA LYS A 157 6.14 6.46 -0.42
C LYS A 157 5.35 5.58 -1.39
N VAL A 158 5.94 5.31 -2.55
CA VAL A 158 5.44 4.33 -3.53
C VAL A 158 6.54 3.32 -3.83
N PHE A 159 6.22 2.04 -3.61
CA PHE A 159 7.02 0.88 -3.97
C PHE A 159 6.29 0.10 -5.07
N ASP A 160 6.95 -0.15 -6.20
CA ASP A 160 6.39 -0.92 -7.32
C ASP A 160 7.09 -2.28 -7.45
N TRP A 161 6.32 -3.36 -7.25
CA TRP A 161 6.80 -4.74 -7.31
C TRP A 161 7.14 -5.22 -8.74
N ALA A 162 6.75 -4.50 -9.79
CA ALA A 162 7.06 -4.81 -11.18
C ALA A 162 8.43 -4.29 -11.66
N ARG A 163 9.07 -3.40 -10.89
CA ARG A 163 10.32 -2.73 -11.28
C ARG A 163 11.54 -3.43 -10.68
N SER A 164 12.73 -3.11 -11.16
CA SER A 164 13.98 -3.44 -10.46
C SER A 164 14.46 -2.27 -9.58
N ASP A 165 14.15 -1.03 -9.97
CA ASP A 165 14.32 0.16 -9.15
C ASP A 165 13.03 0.45 -8.37
N HIS A 166 12.64 -0.43 -7.45
CA HIS A 166 11.30 -0.42 -6.84
C HIS A 166 10.82 0.89 -6.21
N TRP A 167 11.73 1.72 -5.69
CA TRP A 167 11.43 2.94 -4.95
C TRP A 167 11.15 4.14 -5.87
N GLN A 168 9.90 4.59 -5.94
CA GLN A 168 9.45 5.52 -7.00
C GLN A 168 8.96 6.88 -6.50
N THR A 169 8.49 6.96 -5.26
CA THR A 169 8.04 8.20 -4.65
C THR A 169 8.45 8.22 -3.20
N ASP A 170 8.89 9.39 -2.73
CA ASP A 170 9.20 9.64 -1.32
C ASP A 170 8.99 11.12 -1.02
N ILE A 171 7.90 11.45 -0.33
CA ILE A 171 7.43 12.82 -0.14
C ILE A 171 7.13 13.08 1.33
N PRO A 172 7.85 14.00 2.00
CA PRO A 172 7.52 14.43 3.34
C PRO A 172 6.12 15.06 3.39
N PHE A 173 5.39 14.84 4.48
CA PHE A 173 4.03 15.40 4.66
C PHE A 173 3.99 16.93 4.63
N ALA A 174 5.12 17.59 4.92
CA ALA A 174 5.27 19.04 4.74
C ALA A 174 4.95 19.49 3.30
N ASN A 175 5.18 18.63 2.30
CA ASN A 175 4.91 18.90 0.88
C ASN A 175 3.53 18.38 0.42
N LEU A 176 2.76 17.76 1.32
CA LEU A 176 1.46 17.14 1.03
C LEU A 176 0.26 17.82 1.71
N THR A 177 0.41 19.04 2.22
CA THR A 177 -0.67 19.76 2.92
C THR A 177 -1.98 19.86 2.12
N ALA A 178 -1.92 19.97 0.79
CA ALA A 178 -3.09 19.99 -0.09
C ALA A 178 -3.83 18.64 -0.22
N TYR A 179 -3.21 17.54 0.19
CA TYR A 179 -3.73 16.17 0.10
C TYR A 179 -4.22 15.63 1.45
N LEU A 180 -3.74 16.22 2.55
CA LEU A 180 -4.16 15.87 3.90
C LEU A 180 -5.51 16.49 4.26
N ARG A 181 -6.33 15.74 4.99
CA ARG A 181 -7.69 16.14 5.39
C ARG A 181 -7.94 15.86 6.85
N SER A 182 -8.98 16.50 7.38
CA SER A 182 -9.65 16.03 8.58
C SER A 182 -10.91 15.28 8.16
N THR A 183 -10.96 13.98 8.45
CA THR A 183 -12.14 13.12 8.27
C THR A 183 -12.75 12.85 9.64
N SER A 184 -14.07 13.01 9.78
CA SER A 184 -14.78 12.55 10.98
C SER A 184 -15.29 11.13 10.76
N SER A 185 -14.95 10.21 11.67
CA SER A 185 -15.47 8.84 11.65
C SER A 185 -15.70 8.37 13.09
N HIS A 186 -16.86 7.77 13.34
CA HIS A 186 -17.24 7.27 14.67
C HIS A 186 -17.11 8.33 15.79
N GLY A 187 -17.36 9.61 15.47
CA GLY A 187 -17.23 10.73 16.42
C GLY A 187 -15.80 11.25 16.62
N TRP A 188 -14.80 10.66 15.97
CA TRP A 188 -13.39 11.05 16.06
C TRP A 188 -12.96 11.90 14.87
N GLY A 189 -12.18 12.96 15.13
CA GLY A 189 -11.50 13.73 14.09
C GLY A 189 -10.15 13.11 13.75
N LEU A 190 -9.98 12.66 12.50
CA LEU A 190 -8.82 11.89 12.03
C LEU A 190 -8.11 12.64 10.91
N GLN A 191 -6.77 12.68 10.93
CA GLN A 191 -6.00 13.16 9.77
C GLN A 191 -5.89 12.03 8.75
N THR A 192 -6.31 12.28 7.50
CA THR A 192 -6.34 11.26 6.46
C THR A 192 -5.61 11.65 5.18
N LEU A 193 -5.06 10.65 4.50
CA LEU A 193 -4.55 10.72 3.13
C LEU A 193 -5.33 9.72 2.27
N LEU A 194 -6.00 10.19 1.21
CA LEU A 194 -6.78 9.33 0.32
C LEU A 194 -5.94 8.89 -0.86
N VAL A 195 -5.91 7.58 -1.06
CA VAL A 195 -5.02 6.91 -2.00
C VAL A 195 -5.85 6.00 -2.90
N TRP A 196 -5.45 5.97 -4.17
CA TRP A 196 -6.03 5.10 -5.17
C TRP A 196 -4.93 4.42 -5.98
N ASN A 197 -4.83 3.09 -5.83
CA ASN A 197 -3.83 2.24 -6.47
C ASN A 197 -4.48 1.32 -7.50
N GLN A 198 -3.85 1.15 -8.66
CA GLN A 198 -4.37 0.30 -9.73
C GLN A 198 -3.27 -0.52 -10.39
N SER A 199 -3.63 -1.73 -10.81
CA SER A 199 -2.83 -2.60 -11.67
C SER A 199 -3.75 -3.21 -12.72
N PHE A 200 -3.54 -2.92 -13.99
CA PHE A 200 -4.45 -3.36 -15.05
C PHE A 200 -3.78 -3.58 -16.40
N GLU A 201 -4.33 -4.49 -17.19
CA GLU A 201 -3.84 -4.80 -18.53
C GLU A 201 -4.28 -3.74 -19.54
N ILE A 202 -3.32 -3.08 -20.18
CA ILE A 202 -3.54 -2.04 -21.20
C ILE A 202 -3.45 -2.58 -22.63
N ALA A 203 -2.76 -3.71 -22.82
CA ALA A 203 -2.71 -4.49 -24.06
C ALA A 203 -2.33 -5.94 -23.69
N PRO A 204 -2.53 -6.94 -24.57
CA PRO A 204 -2.17 -8.32 -24.25
C PRO A 204 -0.77 -8.46 -23.64
N ASN A 205 -0.70 -9.02 -22.42
CA ASN A 205 0.51 -9.18 -21.62
C ASN A 205 1.27 -7.88 -21.26
N ARG A 206 0.64 -6.72 -21.45
CA ARG A 206 1.18 -5.41 -21.06
C ARG A 206 0.29 -4.81 -19.99
N TRP A 207 0.85 -4.69 -18.80
CA TRP A 207 0.19 -4.18 -17.62
C TRP A 207 0.67 -2.76 -17.29
N ARG A 208 -0.14 -2.08 -16.49
CA ARG A 208 0.13 -0.75 -15.97
C ARG A 208 -0.18 -0.69 -14.49
N ASN A 209 0.76 -0.14 -13.73
CA ASN A 209 0.56 0.29 -12.36
C ASN A 209 0.34 1.81 -12.29
N GLU A 210 -0.59 2.25 -11.44
CA GLU A 210 -0.85 3.66 -11.16
C GLU A 210 -1.09 3.90 -9.67
N VAL A 211 -0.66 5.08 -9.21
CA VAL A 211 -1.03 5.62 -7.89
C VAL A 211 -1.53 7.05 -8.08
N LEU A 212 -2.67 7.34 -7.47
CA LEU A 212 -3.27 8.66 -7.42
C LEU A 212 -3.46 9.09 -5.96
N LEU A 213 -3.26 10.37 -5.71
CA LEU A 213 -3.60 11.01 -4.45
C LEU A 213 -4.70 12.04 -4.71
N HIS A 214 -5.75 12.04 -3.91
CA HIS A 214 -6.77 13.06 -4.07
C HIS A 214 -6.35 14.38 -3.41
N ASN A 215 -6.17 15.39 -4.25
CA ASN A 215 -5.88 16.76 -3.90
C ASN A 215 -7.15 17.45 -3.40
N ARG A 216 -7.29 17.58 -2.09
CA ARG A 216 -8.44 18.23 -1.46
C ARG A 216 -8.56 19.69 -1.89
N ALA A 217 -7.44 20.42 -1.96
CA ALA A 217 -7.46 21.86 -2.28
C ALA A 217 -7.99 22.14 -3.69
N ALA A 218 -7.75 21.23 -4.64
CA ALA A 218 -8.22 21.32 -6.01
C ALA A 218 -9.44 20.42 -6.32
N ASN A 219 -9.96 19.69 -5.32
CA ASN A 219 -11.03 18.70 -5.43
C ASN A 219 -10.89 17.76 -6.65
N ARG A 220 -9.74 17.11 -6.78
CA ARG A 220 -9.46 16.21 -7.91
C ARG A 220 -8.45 15.11 -7.55
N TRP A 221 -8.35 14.09 -8.37
CA TRP A 221 -7.32 13.07 -8.30
C TRP A 221 -6.07 13.52 -9.04
N ASP A 222 -4.92 13.61 -8.37
CA ASP A 222 -3.64 13.85 -9.02
C ASP A 222 -2.94 12.49 -9.24
N LEU A 223 -2.67 12.12 -10.49
CA LEU A 223 -1.85 10.94 -10.83
C LEU A 223 -0.40 11.24 -10.45
N VAL A 224 0.12 10.52 -9.46
CA VAL A 224 1.46 10.78 -8.88
C VAL A 224 2.50 9.80 -9.40
N TYR A 225 2.07 8.61 -9.83
CA TYR A 225 2.93 7.54 -10.33
C TYR A 225 2.25 6.72 -11.42
N ARG A 226 3.02 6.27 -12.43
CA ARG A 226 2.58 5.34 -13.49
C ARG A 226 3.77 4.56 -14.03
N PHE A 227 3.61 3.26 -14.22
CA PHE A 227 4.60 2.40 -14.90
C PHE A 227 3.92 1.31 -15.73
N ASP A 228 4.45 1.07 -16.94
CA ASP A 228 3.99 0.00 -17.83
C ASP A 228 5.03 -1.13 -17.84
N TYR A 229 4.58 -2.37 -17.78
CA TYR A 229 5.45 -3.54 -17.69
C TYR A 229 4.87 -4.75 -18.44
N GLN A 230 5.72 -5.71 -18.76
CA GLN A 230 5.31 -6.98 -19.38
C GLN A 230 4.96 -7.98 -18.28
N SER A 231 3.78 -8.59 -18.37
CA SER A 231 3.36 -9.64 -17.45
C SER A 231 2.12 -10.36 -17.96
N THR A 232 1.95 -11.62 -17.57
CA THR A 232 0.70 -12.37 -17.83
C THR A 232 -0.30 -12.19 -16.69
N THR A 233 -1.58 -12.48 -16.92
CA THR A 233 -2.58 -12.55 -15.84
C THR A 233 -2.19 -13.56 -14.76
N ALA A 234 -1.65 -14.72 -15.17
CA ALA A 234 -1.24 -15.76 -14.23
C ALA A 234 -0.17 -15.24 -13.26
N GLU A 235 0.84 -14.52 -13.77
CA GLU A 235 1.87 -13.89 -12.95
C GLU A 235 1.32 -12.84 -11.97
N GLN A 236 0.23 -12.14 -12.32
CA GLN A 236 -0.41 -11.20 -11.40
C GLN A 236 -1.11 -11.88 -10.22
N THR A 237 -1.43 -13.18 -10.35
CA THR A 237 -2.25 -13.93 -9.39
C THR A 237 -1.53 -15.07 -8.68
N SER A 238 -0.26 -15.36 -8.99
CA SER A 238 0.41 -16.59 -8.54
C SER A 238 1.25 -16.48 -7.27
N GLY A 239 1.83 -15.32 -6.94
CA GLY A 239 2.78 -15.21 -5.83
C GLY A 239 2.13 -14.88 -4.47
N TRP A 240 2.87 -14.31 -3.52
CA TRP A 240 2.37 -13.94 -2.20
C TRP A 240 2.07 -12.43 -2.05
N VAL A 241 2.72 -11.59 -2.85
CA VAL A 241 2.47 -10.14 -2.89
C VAL A 241 1.04 -9.92 -3.34
N GLY A 242 0.35 -8.98 -2.72
CA GLY A 242 -1.09 -8.84 -2.94
C GLY A 242 -1.94 -9.59 -1.92
N SER A 243 -1.36 -10.27 -0.93
CA SER A 243 -2.12 -11.02 0.10
C SER A 243 -2.62 -10.14 1.26
N TRP A 244 -2.11 -8.93 1.44
CA TRP A 244 -2.56 -8.00 2.48
C TRP A 244 -3.33 -6.82 1.91
N GLY A 245 -4.45 -6.50 2.54
CA GLY A 245 -5.10 -5.21 2.40
C GLY A 245 -4.40 -4.17 3.29
N PRO A 246 -5.14 -3.25 3.92
CA PRO A 246 -4.54 -2.28 4.82
C PRO A 246 -3.98 -2.91 6.10
N ILE A 247 -2.71 -2.63 6.41
CA ILE A 247 -2.00 -3.10 7.60
C ILE A 247 -1.12 -2.01 8.23
N VAL A 248 -0.91 -2.11 9.54
CA VAL A 248 0.08 -1.38 10.32
C VAL A 248 1.25 -2.34 10.62
N GLU A 249 2.43 -2.07 10.08
CA GLU A 249 3.63 -2.88 10.27
C GLU A 249 4.54 -2.25 11.33
N THR A 250 5.01 -3.08 12.24
CA THR A 250 5.67 -2.66 13.48
C THR A 250 7.10 -3.15 13.58
N PHE A 251 7.93 -2.44 14.36
CA PHE A 251 9.34 -2.75 14.61
C PHE A 251 9.69 -2.78 16.10
N GLN A 252 8.69 -2.63 16.98
CA GLN A 252 8.89 -2.65 18.41
C GLN A 252 7.95 -3.66 19.06
N ASN A 253 8.39 -4.24 20.19
CA ASN A 253 7.61 -5.26 20.90
C ASN A 253 6.29 -4.72 21.46
N SER A 254 6.23 -3.42 21.78
CA SER A 254 5.02 -2.78 22.29
C SER A 254 4.99 -1.30 21.96
N TYR A 255 3.84 -0.84 21.49
CA TYR A 255 3.53 0.56 21.28
C TYR A 255 2.66 1.06 22.43
N THR A 256 2.84 2.31 22.84
CA THR A 256 2.06 2.98 23.89
C THR A 256 1.89 4.46 23.57
N ASN A 257 0.68 4.98 23.77
CA ASN A 257 0.32 6.38 23.54
C ASN A 257 0.63 6.87 22.11
N THR A 258 0.73 5.96 21.13
CA THR A 258 0.82 6.33 19.72
C THR A 258 -0.48 7.02 19.34
N ARG A 259 -0.39 8.09 18.55
CA ARG A 259 -1.56 8.71 17.95
C ARG A 259 -2.30 7.68 17.10
N TRP A 260 -3.58 7.92 16.87
CA TRP A 260 -4.42 6.98 16.13
C TRP A 260 -3.92 6.77 14.70
N LEU A 261 -3.87 5.51 14.31
CA LEU A 261 -3.41 5.01 13.01
C LEU A 261 -4.43 4.04 12.45
N GLY A 262 -4.45 3.83 11.15
CA GLY A 262 -5.31 2.83 10.54
C GLY A 262 -5.81 3.27 9.18
N PHE A 263 -6.99 2.79 8.81
CA PHE A 263 -7.53 2.95 7.46
C PHE A 263 -9.05 3.06 7.47
N LEU A 264 -9.59 3.89 6.59
CA LEU A 264 -11.04 4.04 6.38
C LEU A 264 -11.43 3.65 4.96
N ASN A 265 -12.69 3.27 4.79
CA ASN A 265 -13.38 3.17 3.50
C ASN A 265 -12.61 2.35 2.45
N THR A 266 -12.03 1.23 2.87
CA THR A 266 -11.29 0.34 1.96
C THR A 266 -12.25 -0.25 0.93
N MET A 267 -12.06 0.14 -0.34
CA MET A 267 -12.88 -0.31 -1.47
C MET A 267 -12.02 -0.97 -2.54
N LEU A 268 -12.59 -1.94 -3.23
CA LEU A 268 -11.98 -2.62 -4.36
C LEU A 268 -12.91 -2.68 -5.55
N VAL A 269 -12.31 -2.74 -6.73
CA VAL A 269 -12.98 -3.12 -7.98
C VAL A 269 -12.06 -4.00 -8.80
N GLY A 270 -12.63 -5.05 -9.40
CA GLY A 270 -11.93 -5.94 -10.32
C GLY A 270 -12.34 -5.69 -11.76
N ARG A 271 -11.42 -5.97 -12.68
CA ARG A 271 -11.69 -6.02 -14.11
C ARG A 271 -11.76 -7.47 -14.56
N ASP A 272 -12.87 -7.83 -15.19
CA ASP A 272 -13.14 -9.19 -15.63
C ASP A 272 -12.35 -9.57 -16.91
N ALA A 273 -12.54 -10.81 -17.36
CA ALA A 273 -11.86 -11.34 -18.55
C ALA A 273 -12.34 -10.66 -19.85
N ALA A 274 -13.56 -10.13 -19.87
CA ALA A 274 -14.08 -9.33 -20.98
C ALA A 274 -13.46 -7.92 -21.02
N GLY A 275 -12.73 -7.52 -19.98
CA GLY A 275 -12.13 -6.20 -19.86
C GLY A 275 -13.08 -5.14 -19.31
N THR A 276 -14.17 -5.56 -18.66
CA THR A 276 -15.15 -4.68 -18.02
C THR A 276 -14.79 -4.50 -16.54
N TRP A 277 -14.77 -3.26 -16.06
CA TRP A 277 -14.65 -2.98 -14.64
C TRP A 277 -15.99 -3.20 -13.94
N GLY A 278 -15.95 -3.85 -12.79
CA GLY A 278 -17.11 -3.97 -11.91
C GLY A 278 -17.48 -2.64 -11.24
N GLN A 279 -18.27 -2.75 -10.18
CA GLN A 279 -18.56 -1.62 -9.28
C GLN A 279 -17.60 -1.65 -8.10
N TRP A 280 -17.26 -0.46 -7.59
CA TRP A 280 -16.57 -0.33 -6.31
C TRP A 280 -17.41 -0.94 -5.20
N ALA A 281 -16.77 -1.74 -4.36
CA ALA A 281 -17.39 -2.32 -3.18
C ALA A 281 -16.43 -2.24 -1.99
N LEU A 282 -16.98 -2.03 -0.80
CA LEU A 282 -16.23 -2.12 0.46
C LEU A 282 -15.63 -3.52 0.59
N LEU A 283 -14.42 -3.60 1.15
CA LEU A 283 -13.83 -4.87 1.53
C LEU A 283 -14.71 -5.55 2.59
N ARG A 284 -15.04 -6.82 2.38
CA ARG A 284 -15.98 -7.55 3.24
C ARG A 284 -15.23 -8.54 4.12
N ALA A 285 -15.78 -8.82 5.29
CA ALA A 285 -15.28 -9.89 6.16
C ALA A 285 -15.26 -11.29 5.52
N ALA A 286 -16.07 -11.53 4.47
CA ALA A 286 -16.00 -12.78 3.70
C ALA A 286 -14.81 -12.84 2.74
N ASP A 287 -14.22 -11.69 2.42
CA ASP A 287 -13.13 -11.55 1.46
C ASP A 287 -11.77 -11.33 2.17
N SER A 288 -11.76 -11.07 3.48
CA SER A 288 -10.57 -10.80 4.27
C SER A 288 -10.66 -11.27 5.73
N THR A 289 -9.51 -11.48 6.36
CA THR A 289 -9.35 -11.77 7.79
C THR A 289 -8.57 -10.66 8.49
N ILE A 290 -8.80 -10.50 9.80
CA ILE A 290 -8.03 -9.57 10.63
C ILE A 290 -6.86 -10.30 11.28
N ARG A 291 -5.71 -9.65 11.32
CA ARG A 291 -4.50 -10.10 12.00
C ARG A 291 -4.01 -9.04 12.98
N ASN A 292 -3.55 -9.49 14.14
CA ASN A 292 -2.88 -8.69 15.18
C ASN A 292 -1.85 -9.58 15.88
N ASP A 293 -0.58 -9.22 15.78
CA ASP A 293 0.54 -10.00 16.32
C ASP A 293 0.89 -9.61 17.77
N GLY A 294 0.10 -8.74 18.41
CA GLY A 294 0.21 -8.45 19.85
C GLY A 294 1.17 -7.30 20.22
N HIS A 295 1.47 -6.38 19.30
CA HIS A 295 2.43 -5.28 19.52
C HIS A 295 1.85 -4.05 20.23
N GLY A 296 0.88 -4.24 21.13
CA GLY A 296 0.26 -3.13 21.90
C GLY A 296 -0.82 -2.34 21.14
N PHE A 297 -1.08 -2.65 19.86
CA PHE A 297 -2.20 -2.05 19.15
C PHE A 297 -3.51 -2.80 19.42
N SER A 298 -4.57 -2.04 19.70
CA SER A 298 -5.95 -2.52 19.84
C SER A 298 -6.89 -1.62 19.05
N PRO A 299 -8.03 -2.12 18.56
CA PRO A 299 -8.97 -1.30 17.81
C PRO A 299 -9.55 -0.20 18.72
N LEU A 300 -9.44 1.05 18.26
CA LEU A 300 -10.34 2.13 18.66
C LEU A 300 -11.74 1.86 18.11
N PHE A 301 -11.82 1.44 16.84
CA PHE A 301 -13.00 0.85 16.20
C PHE A 301 -12.59 -0.06 15.03
N LEU A 302 -13.52 -0.92 14.62
CA LEU A 302 -13.43 -1.80 13.46
C LEU A 302 -14.83 -1.91 12.82
N ASP A 303 -14.93 -1.47 11.57
CA ASP A 303 -16.06 -1.78 10.69
C ASP A 303 -15.87 -3.17 10.05
N PRO A 304 -16.89 -3.79 9.41
CA PRO A 304 -16.87 -5.13 8.78
C PRO A 304 -15.77 -5.42 7.72
N ASN A 305 -14.51 -5.31 8.12
CA ASN A 305 -13.27 -5.41 7.39
C ASN A 305 -13.10 -4.41 6.22
N TYR A 306 -13.60 -3.17 6.37
CA TYR A 306 -13.27 -2.07 5.44
C TYR A 306 -12.72 -0.80 6.10
N SER A 307 -12.92 -0.61 7.41
CA SER A 307 -12.29 0.47 8.18
C SER A 307 -11.82 -0.05 9.52
N PHE A 308 -10.67 0.39 9.98
CA PHE A 308 -10.24 0.24 11.36
C PHE A 308 -9.34 1.40 11.76
N VAL A 309 -9.37 1.75 13.04
CA VAL A 309 -8.39 2.64 13.65
C VAL A 309 -7.89 1.98 14.92
N VAL A 310 -6.58 2.03 15.15
CA VAL A 310 -5.93 1.49 16.34
C VAL A 310 -5.51 2.58 17.31
N LYS A 311 -5.47 2.18 18.58
CA LYS A 311 -4.87 2.89 19.71
C LYS A 311 -3.80 1.99 20.35
N SER A 312 -2.87 2.59 21.08
CA SER A 312 -1.84 1.90 21.85
C SER A 312 -1.65 2.49 23.24
#